data_AF-A0A345H528-F1
#
_entry.id   AF-A0A345H528-F1
#
_cell.length_a   1.000
_cell.length_b   1.000
_cell.length_c   1.000
_cell.angle_alpha   90.00
_cell.angle_beta   90.00
_cell.angle_gamma   90.00
#
_symmetry.space_group_name_H-M   'P 1'
#
loop_
_entity.id
_entity.type
_entity.pdbx_description
1 polymer ?
#
loop_
_entity_poly.entity_id
_entity_poly.type
_entity_poly.pdbx_seq_one_letter_code
_entity_poly.pdbx_strand_id
1 'polypeptide(L)'
;MKPILETISLEMIRLAEFDYSEAQLQAKWFGNEPATNETIQKVEEKLKVSLPEDYKEFLSITNGFHAFSDVEPTFHPVETIDYLRTIDREFIKIWRETGNEEIADVLAQSIVVAGMNDEQLYLLIPPSEECKNWRYWKFASWIPGEEAFDSLKHYFKDTLSYLKGDD
;
A
#
# COMPACT_ATOMS: atom_id res chain seq x y z
N MET A 1 -11.78 -7.38 5.28
CA MET A 1 -11.09 -6.07 5.30
C MET A 1 -12.01 -4.93 5.75
N LYS A 2 -13.22 -4.82 5.20
CA LYS A 2 -14.09 -3.64 5.31
C LYS A 2 -14.28 -3.05 6.72
N PRO A 3 -14.58 -3.83 7.78
CA PRO A 3 -14.77 -3.27 9.11
C PRO A 3 -13.52 -2.58 9.69
N ILE A 4 -12.33 -3.04 9.29
CA ILE A 4 -11.05 -2.44 9.73
C ILE A 4 -10.91 -1.05 9.10
N LEU A 5 -11.14 -0.94 7.77
CA LEU A 5 -11.06 0.33 7.04
C LEU A 5 -12.11 1.34 7.50
N GLU A 6 -13.33 0.89 7.81
CA GLU A 6 -14.37 1.74 8.40
C GLU A 6 -13.93 2.26 9.77
N THR A 7 -13.34 1.40 10.61
CA THR A 7 -12.84 1.82 11.93
C THR A 7 -11.69 2.81 11.78
N ILE A 8 -10.74 2.56 10.87
CA ILE A 8 -9.66 3.50 10.59
C ILE A 8 -10.23 4.85 10.14
N SER A 9 -11.23 4.88 9.25
CA SER A 9 -11.87 6.13 8.83
C SER A 9 -12.46 6.92 10.01
N LEU A 10 -13.02 6.23 11.00
CA LEU A 10 -13.55 6.89 12.20
C LEU A 10 -12.44 7.43 13.09
N GLU A 11 -11.34 6.68 13.26
CA GLU A 11 -10.17 7.13 14.03
C GLU A 11 -9.48 8.33 13.37
N MET A 12 -9.35 8.34 12.03
CA MET A 12 -8.85 9.47 11.25
C MET A 12 -9.62 10.76 11.55
N ILE A 13 -10.96 10.69 11.55
CA ILE A 13 -11.83 11.82 11.89
C ILE A 13 -11.67 12.23 13.35
N ARG A 14 -11.50 11.27 14.26
CA ARG A 14 -11.31 11.52 15.70
C ARG A 14 -10.01 12.26 15.98
N LEU A 15 -8.91 11.83 15.35
CA LEU A 15 -7.59 12.43 15.53
C LEU A 15 -7.48 13.79 14.85
N ALA A 16 -8.23 14.00 13.74
CA ALA A 16 -8.29 15.25 13.00
C ALA A 16 -6.89 15.77 12.59
N GLU A 17 -6.00 14.84 12.21
CA GLU A 17 -4.63 15.17 11.75
C GLU A 17 -4.63 15.88 10.39
N PHE A 18 -5.71 15.74 9.61
CA PHE A 18 -5.87 16.37 8.31
C PHE A 18 -7.14 17.21 8.20
N ASP A 19 -7.09 18.24 7.36
CA ASP A 19 -8.26 19.01 6.95
C ASP A 19 -9.10 18.20 5.95
N TYR A 20 -10.22 17.65 6.42
CA TYR A 20 -11.18 16.93 5.58
C TYR A 20 -12.31 17.83 5.08
N SER A 21 -12.74 17.62 3.85
CA SER A 21 -13.94 18.30 3.32
C SER A 21 -15.20 17.86 4.09
N GLU A 22 -16.21 18.75 4.15
CA GLU A 22 -17.50 18.41 4.79
C GLU A 22 -18.14 17.14 4.20
N ALA A 23 -17.95 16.90 2.90
CA ALA A 23 -18.43 15.69 2.24
C ALA A 23 -17.75 14.42 2.77
N GLN A 24 -16.43 14.45 3.01
CA GLN A 24 -15.68 13.33 3.57
C GLN A 24 -16.06 13.07 5.04
N LEU A 25 -16.21 14.13 5.83
CA LEU A 25 -16.65 14.03 7.22
C LEU A 25 -18.07 13.46 7.35
N GLN A 26 -18.98 13.81 6.42
CA GLN A 26 -20.33 13.25 6.38
C GLN A 26 -20.35 11.79 5.91
N ALA A 27 -19.54 11.44 4.90
CA ALA A 27 -19.46 10.08 4.38
C ALA A 27 -18.80 9.09 5.36
N LYS A 28 -17.92 9.59 6.26
CA LYS A 28 -17.11 8.77 7.19
C LYS A 28 -16.34 7.66 6.48
N TRP A 29 -15.96 7.91 5.23
CA TRP A 29 -15.31 6.97 4.35
C TRP A 29 -14.34 7.72 3.45
N PHE A 30 -13.09 7.26 3.44
CA PHE A 30 -11.98 7.87 2.67
C PHE A 30 -11.48 6.98 1.52
N GLY A 31 -12.26 5.93 1.20
CA GLY A 31 -12.01 5.05 0.07
C GLY A 31 -12.71 5.51 -1.20
N ASN A 32 -12.16 5.13 -2.35
CA ASN A 32 -12.80 5.29 -3.65
C ASN A 32 -13.86 4.22 -3.91
N GLU A 33 -14.55 4.32 -5.06
CA GLU A 33 -15.43 3.26 -5.52
C GLU A 33 -14.66 1.94 -5.71
N PRO A 34 -15.28 0.77 -5.45
CA PRO A 34 -14.66 -0.53 -5.68
C PRO A 34 -14.14 -0.73 -7.11
N ALA A 35 -13.02 -1.44 -7.24
CA ALA A 35 -12.50 -1.83 -8.54
C ALA A 35 -13.37 -2.94 -9.14
N THR A 36 -13.56 -2.90 -10.46
CA THR A 36 -14.23 -4.00 -11.16
C THR A 36 -13.27 -5.16 -11.40
N ASN A 37 -13.80 -6.39 -11.45
CA ASN A 37 -12.99 -7.57 -11.79
C ASN A 37 -12.30 -7.43 -13.16
N GLU A 38 -12.93 -6.76 -14.12
CA GLU A 38 -12.34 -6.50 -15.43
C GLU A 38 -11.12 -5.58 -15.33
N THR A 39 -11.19 -4.55 -14.48
CA THR A 39 -10.07 -3.64 -14.22
C THR A 39 -8.91 -4.40 -13.59
N ILE A 40 -9.18 -5.19 -12.55
CA ILE A 40 -8.16 -6.00 -11.86
C ILE A 40 -7.48 -6.94 -12.86
N GLN A 41 -8.26 -7.66 -13.66
CA GLN A 41 -7.73 -8.60 -14.64
C GLN A 41 -6.84 -7.91 -15.69
N LYS A 42 -7.25 -6.74 -16.21
CA LYS A 42 -6.42 -5.96 -17.15
C LYS A 42 -5.06 -5.59 -16.56
N VAL A 43 -5.03 -5.25 -15.27
CA VAL A 43 -3.80 -4.89 -14.56
C VAL A 43 -2.94 -6.13 -14.30
N GLU A 44 -3.54 -7.25 -13.89
CA GLU A 44 -2.83 -8.53 -13.77
C GLU A 44 -2.18 -8.96 -15.10
N GLU A 45 -2.90 -8.82 -16.21
CA GLU A 45 -2.39 -9.09 -17.56
C GLU A 45 -1.25 -8.14 -17.94
N LYS A 46 -1.37 -6.83 -17.63
CA LYS A 46 -0.33 -5.82 -17.83
C LYS A 46 0.94 -6.15 -17.05
N LEU A 47 0.79 -6.50 -15.77
CA LEU A 47 1.91 -6.78 -14.85
C LEU A 47 2.45 -8.22 -14.98
N LYS A 48 1.73 -9.07 -15.71
CA LYS A 48 2.01 -10.50 -15.92
C LYS A 48 2.10 -11.27 -14.59
N VAL A 49 1.26 -10.91 -13.63
CA VAL A 49 1.19 -11.55 -12.29
C VAL A 49 -0.26 -11.63 -11.85
N SER A 50 -0.60 -12.63 -11.04
CA SER A 50 -1.88 -12.68 -10.34
C SER A 50 -1.73 -12.04 -8.97
N LEU A 51 -2.42 -10.92 -8.74
CA LEU A 51 -2.38 -10.16 -7.50
C LEU A 51 -2.86 -11.03 -6.32
N PRO A 52 -2.36 -10.77 -5.09
CA PRO A 52 -2.72 -11.57 -3.95
C PRO A 52 -4.21 -11.40 -3.59
N GLU A 53 -4.82 -12.47 -3.06
CA GLU A 53 -6.27 -12.53 -2.80
C GLU A 53 -6.74 -11.48 -1.79
N ASP A 54 -5.94 -11.16 -0.78
CA ASP A 54 -6.25 -10.12 0.20
C ASP A 54 -6.21 -8.71 -0.43
N TYR A 55 -5.28 -8.44 -1.34
CA TYR A 55 -5.26 -7.19 -2.09
C TYR A 55 -6.46 -7.08 -3.03
N LYS A 56 -6.86 -8.17 -3.68
CA LYS A 56 -8.11 -8.20 -4.46
C LYS A 56 -9.36 -7.98 -3.58
N GLU A 57 -9.39 -8.55 -2.37
CA GLU A 57 -10.44 -8.25 -1.38
C GLU A 57 -10.48 -6.75 -1.06
N PHE A 58 -9.32 -6.11 -0.84
CA PHE A 58 -9.22 -4.67 -0.63
C PHE A 58 -9.78 -3.88 -1.82
N LEU A 59 -9.35 -4.20 -3.04
CA LEU A 59 -9.80 -3.54 -4.26
C LEU A 59 -11.31 -3.70 -4.50
N SER A 60 -11.89 -4.85 -4.11
CA SER A 60 -13.34 -5.08 -4.17
C SER A 60 -14.15 -4.26 -3.15
N ILE A 61 -13.47 -3.68 -2.16
CA ILE A 61 -14.07 -2.78 -1.16
C ILE A 61 -13.81 -1.32 -1.55
N THR A 62 -12.62 -1.02 -2.06
CA THR A 62 -12.17 0.34 -2.37
C THR A 62 -11.02 0.33 -3.38
N ASN A 63 -11.14 1.08 -4.49
CA ASN A 63 -10.07 1.21 -5.49
C ASN A 63 -9.10 2.36 -5.14
N GLY A 64 -8.29 2.12 -4.12
CA GLY A 64 -7.47 3.16 -3.49
C GLY A 64 -8.12 3.73 -2.24
N PHE A 65 -7.30 4.30 -1.37
CA PHE A 65 -7.71 4.75 -0.04
C PHE A 65 -6.73 5.82 0.47
N HIS A 66 -7.25 6.94 0.97
CA HIS A 66 -6.42 8.05 1.44
C HIS A 66 -5.51 7.66 2.62
N ALA A 67 -4.34 8.28 2.72
CA ALA A 67 -3.41 8.10 3.85
C ALA A 67 -4.14 8.20 5.20
N PHE A 68 -3.85 7.24 6.08
CA PHE A 68 -4.52 7.11 7.38
C PHE A 68 -3.96 8.06 8.45
N SER A 69 -2.70 8.44 8.30
CA SER A 69 -1.95 9.40 9.12
C SER A 69 -0.80 9.96 8.27
N ASP A 70 -0.05 10.91 8.80
CA ASP A 70 1.15 11.48 8.18
C ASP A 70 2.28 10.45 7.95
N VAL A 71 2.24 9.32 8.68
CA VAL A 71 3.22 8.22 8.58
C VAL A 71 2.77 7.05 7.69
N GLU A 72 1.60 7.13 7.06
CA GLU A 72 1.04 6.08 6.20
C GLU A 72 0.85 6.54 4.75
N PRO A 73 1.19 5.71 3.75
CA PRO A 73 1.05 6.08 2.35
C PRO A 73 -0.42 6.02 1.86
N THR A 74 -0.74 6.87 0.88
CA THR A 74 -2.03 6.81 0.17
C THR A 74 -2.05 5.64 -0.81
N PHE A 75 -3.06 4.77 -0.72
CA PHE A 75 -3.27 3.66 -1.65
C PHE A 75 -3.83 4.17 -2.97
N HIS A 76 -3.17 3.77 -4.05
CA HIS A 76 -3.51 4.21 -5.40
C HIS A 76 -4.55 3.29 -6.06
N PRO A 77 -5.34 3.80 -7.02
CA PRO A 77 -6.21 2.97 -7.85
C PRO A 77 -5.42 1.90 -8.60
N VAL A 78 -5.98 0.70 -8.74
CA VAL A 78 -5.34 -0.47 -9.36
C VAL A 78 -4.83 -0.18 -10.77
N GLU A 79 -5.46 0.71 -11.52
CA GLU A 79 -5.06 1.09 -12.88
C GLU A 79 -3.71 1.81 -12.94
N THR A 80 -3.34 2.47 -11.85
CA THR A 80 -2.14 3.29 -11.76
C THR A 80 -0.92 2.52 -11.23
N ILE A 81 -1.15 1.35 -10.62
CA ILE A 81 -0.07 0.55 -10.04
C ILE A 81 0.84 -0.01 -11.15
N ASP A 82 2.13 -0.07 -10.82
CA ASP A 82 3.16 -0.63 -11.69
C ASP A 82 4.35 -1.09 -10.84
N TYR A 83 5.30 -1.76 -11.49
CA TYR A 83 6.56 -2.08 -10.85
C TYR A 83 7.32 -0.80 -10.49
N LEU A 84 8.01 -0.82 -9.34
CA LEU A 84 8.82 0.31 -8.90
C LEU A 84 9.91 0.65 -9.93
N ARG A 85 10.51 -0.34 -10.60
CA ARG A 85 11.45 -0.11 -11.71
C ARG A 85 10.86 0.63 -12.92
N THR A 86 9.54 0.70 -13.04
CA THR A 86 8.86 1.48 -14.08
C THR A 86 8.58 2.89 -13.58
N ILE A 87 8.18 3.02 -12.32
CA ILE A 87 7.79 4.29 -11.68
C ILE A 87 9.00 5.12 -11.30
N ASP A 88 9.94 4.54 -10.55
CA ASP A 88 11.14 5.21 -10.04
C ASP A 88 12.37 4.27 -10.05
N ARG A 89 13.17 4.38 -11.12
CA ARG A 89 14.44 3.65 -11.25
C ARG A 89 15.55 4.26 -10.41
N GLU A 90 15.48 5.56 -10.13
CA GLU A 90 16.53 6.23 -9.39
C GLU A 90 16.51 5.79 -7.93
N PHE A 91 15.31 5.60 -7.35
CA PHE A 91 15.15 5.04 -6.02
C PHE A 91 15.90 3.70 -5.86
N ILE A 92 15.70 2.77 -6.81
CA ILE A 92 16.40 1.47 -6.80
C ILE A 92 17.92 1.65 -6.93
N LYS A 93 18.37 2.61 -7.76
CA LYS A 93 19.79 2.90 -7.96
C LYS A 93 20.45 3.41 -6.68
N ILE A 94 19.78 4.30 -5.94
CA ILE A 94 20.26 4.83 -4.66
C ILE A 94 20.47 3.69 -3.65
N TRP A 95 19.48 2.80 -3.52
CA TRP A 95 19.60 1.63 -2.63
C TRP A 95 20.76 0.71 -3.02
N ARG A 96 20.99 0.52 -4.32
CA ARG A 96 22.14 -0.24 -4.81
C ARG A 96 23.47 0.44 -4.48
N GLU A 97 23.57 1.76 -4.65
CA GLU A 97 24.80 2.54 -4.39
C GLU A 97 25.13 2.67 -2.89
N THR A 98 24.13 2.56 -2.01
CA THR A 98 24.34 2.52 -0.55
C THR A 98 24.84 1.18 -0.02
N GLY A 99 25.07 0.20 -0.91
CA GLY A 99 25.55 -1.14 -0.56
C GLY A 99 24.46 -2.13 -0.16
N ASN A 100 23.18 -1.76 -0.33
CA ASN A 100 22.03 -2.62 -0.03
C ASN A 100 21.52 -3.33 -1.29
N GLU A 101 22.40 -4.11 -1.94
CA GLU A 101 22.09 -4.76 -3.22
C GLU A 101 20.89 -5.70 -3.14
N GLU A 102 20.78 -6.48 -2.07
CA GLU A 102 19.67 -7.42 -1.85
C GLU A 102 18.32 -6.69 -1.78
N ILE A 103 18.25 -5.59 -1.03
CA ILE A 103 17.04 -4.75 -0.95
C ILE A 103 16.73 -4.14 -2.32
N ALA A 104 17.74 -3.61 -3.01
CA ALA A 104 17.56 -3.01 -4.34
C ALA A 104 16.98 -4.01 -5.35
N ASP A 105 17.39 -5.27 -5.29
CA ASP A 105 16.88 -6.31 -6.19
C ASP A 105 15.43 -6.71 -5.88
N VAL A 106 15.04 -6.72 -4.60
CA VAL A 106 13.63 -6.90 -4.21
C VAL A 106 12.79 -5.69 -4.62
N LEU A 107 13.28 -4.47 -4.39
CA LEU A 107 12.64 -3.23 -4.83
C LEU A 107 12.40 -3.22 -6.34
N ALA A 108 13.37 -3.67 -7.15
CA ALA A 108 13.21 -3.75 -8.61
C ALA A 108 12.09 -4.70 -9.08
N GLN A 109 11.75 -5.70 -8.25
CA GLN A 109 10.69 -6.67 -8.50
C GLN A 109 9.35 -6.30 -7.84
N SER A 110 9.35 -5.30 -6.96
CA SER A 110 8.17 -4.86 -6.24
C SER A 110 7.19 -4.04 -7.10
N ILE A 111 5.91 -4.13 -6.76
CA ILE A 111 4.80 -3.37 -7.34
C ILE A 111 4.38 -2.32 -6.31
N VAL A 112 4.36 -1.05 -6.71
CA VAL A 112 3.96 0.06 -5.84
C VAL A 112 2.45 0.16 -5.83
N VAL A 113 1.83 -0.02 -4.67
CA VAL A 113 0.37 0.08 -4.51
C VAL A 113 -0.05 1.25 -3.63
N ALA A 114 0.87 1.82 -2.86
CA ALA A 114 0.64 3.06 -2.12
C ALA A 114 1.89 3.95 -2.15
N GLY A 115 1.67 5.25 -2.11
CA GLY A 115 2.74 6.22 -1.82
C GLY A 115 3.65 6.63 -2.97
N MET A 116 3.24 6.44 -4.23
CA MET A 116 4.04 6.87 -5.40
C MET A 116 4.50 8.34 -5.39
N ASN A 117 3.86 9.21 -4.61
CA ASN A 117 4.22 10.61 -4.43
C ASN A 117 4.42 10.99 -2.95
N ASP A 118 4.50 9.98 -2.07
CA ASP A 118 4.58 10.16 -0.62
C ASP A 118 6.00 9.77 -0.14
N GLU A 119 6.34 10.12 1.10
CA GLU A 119 7.65 9.76 1.68
C GLU A 119 7.73 8.29 2.08
N GLN A 120 6.59 7.61 2.08
CA GLN A 120 6.44 6.19 2.37
C GLN A 120 5.91 5.46 1.14
N LEU A 121 6.35 4.22 0.95
CA LEU A 121 5.85 3.34 -0.10
C LEU A 121 5.26 2.09 0.55
N TYR A 122 4.15 1.61 0.00
CA TYR A 122 3.68 0.26 0.27
C TYR A 122 3.80 -0.59 -0.99
N LEU A 123 4.48 -1.72 -0.84
CA LEU A 123 5.00 -2.54 -1.93
C LEU A 123 4.46 -3.96 -1.83
N LEU A 124 3.96 -4.48 -2.96
CA LEU A 124 3.66 -5.90 -3.13
C LEU A 124 4.79 -6.56 -3.88
N ILE A 125 5.35 -7.62 -3.33
CA ILE A 125 6.47 -8.34 -3.94
C ILE A 125 5.97 -9.69 -4.45
N PRO A 126 5.97 -9.91 -5.77
CA PRO A 126 5.52 -11.16 -6.36
C PRO A 126 6.35 -12.36 -5.89
N PRO A 127 5.75 -13.57 -5.86
CA PRO A 127 6.49 -14.81 -5.68
C PRO A 127 7.62 -14.98 -6.71
N SER A 128 8.75 -15.49 -6.25
CA SER A 128 9.93 -15.80 -7.05
C SER A 128 10.32 -17.28 -6.95
N GLU A 129 11.45 -17.67 -7.55
CA GLU A 129 11.99 -19.01 -7.37
C GLU A 129 12.37 -19.27 -5.90
N GLU A 130 12.90 -18.24 -5.23
CA GLU A 130 13.40 -18.29 -3.86
C GLU A 130 12.28 -18.15 -2.81
N CYS A 131 11.24 -17.36 -3.09
CA CYS A 131 10.12 -17.15 -2.17
C CYS A 131 8.79 -17.38 -2.87
N LYS A 132 8.05 -18.43 -2.48
CA LYS A 132 6.79 -18.81 -3.14
C LYS A 132 5.57 -17.99 -2.71
N ASN A 133 5.71 -17.18 -1.67
CA ASN A 133 4.61 -16.37 -1.15
C ASN A 133 4.78 -14.90 -1.55
N TRP A 134 3.65 -14.21 -1.68
CA TRP A 134 3.64 -12.76 -1.74
C TRP A 134 4.22 -12.19 -0.45
N ARG A 135 5.00 -11.12 -0.58
CA ARG A 135 5.51 -10.34 0.57
C ARG A 135 4.98 -8.92 0.48
N TYR A 136 4.81 -8.29 1.64
CA TYR A 136 4.23 -6.96 1.79
C TYR A 136 5.21 -6.10 2.56
N TRP A 137 5.75 -5.08 1.92
CA TRP A 137 6.77 -4.22 2.52
C TRP A 137 6.26 -2.79 2.59
N LYS A 138 6.47 -2.13 3.73
CA LYS A 138 6.43 -0.68 3.86
C LYS A 138 7.86 -0.16 3.88
N PHE A 139 8.10 0.90 3.12
CA PHE A 139 9.32 1.69 3.16
C PHE A 139 8.97 3.10 3.60
N ALA A 140 9.84 3.73 4.37
CA ALA A 140 9.80 5.15 4.63
C ALA A 140 11.24 5.64 4.88
N SER A 141 11.49 6.92 4.67
CA SER A 141 12.84 7.50 4.84
C SER A 141 13.39 7.36 6.27
N TRP A 142 12.52 7.20 7.27
CA TRP A 142 12.87 6.98 8.68
C TRP A 142 12.89 5.52 9.13
N ILE A 143 12.48 4.57 8.27
CA ILE A 143 12.55 3.14 8.59
C ILE A 143 13.92 2.63 8.13
N PRO A 144 14.71 1.98 9.01
CA PRO A 144 15.97 1.37 8.60
C PRO A 144 15.70 0.12 7.76
N GLY A 145 15.53 0.30 6.45
CA GLY A 145 15.19 -0.77 5.51
C GLY A 145 13.70 -0.92 5.29
N GLU A 146 13.23 -2.16 5.23
CA GLU A 146 11.83 -2.51 5.09
C GLU A 146 11.16 -2.81 6.44
N GLU A 147 9.87 -2.52 6.51
CA GLU A 147 8.96 -3.10 7.48
C GLU A 147 8.10 -4.15 6.78
N ALA A 148 8.19 -5.40 7.21
CA ALA A 148 7.55 -6.54 6.55
C ALA A 148 6.25 -6.96 7.25
N PHE A 149 5.21 -7.17 6.45
CA PHE A 149 3.91 -7.65 6.90
C PHE A 149 3.56 -9.01 6.27
N ASP A 150 2.82 -9.83 7.02
CA ASP A 150 2.36 -11.14 6.54
C ASP A 150 1.25 -11.04 5.48
N SER A 151 0.48 -9.95 5.51
CA SER A 151 -0.64 -9.70 4.62
C SER A 151 -1.02 -8.23 4.66
N LEU A 152 -1.76 -7.76 3.66
CA LEU A 152 -2.36 -6.42 3.67
C LEU A 152 -3.31 -6.24 4.86
N LYS A 153 -4.02 -7.31 5.24
CA LYS A 153 -4.88 -7.30 6.42
C LYS A 153 -4.09 -7.15 7.72
N HIS A 154 -2.88 -7.70 7.81
CA HIS A 154 -2.00 -7.50 8.96
C HIS A 154 -1.61 -6.03 9.04
N TYR A 155 -1.13 -5.45 7.95
CA TYR A 155 -0.80 -4.02 7.87
C TYR A 155 -1.95 -3.11 8.36
N PHE A 156 -3.18 -3.26 7.85
CA PHE A 156 -4.29 -2.41 8.31
C PHE A 156 -4.67 -2.62 9.79
N LYS A 157 -4.45 -3.81 10.35
CA LYS A 157 -4.67 -4.02 11.79
C LYS A 157 -3.61 -3.31 12.62
N ASP A 158 -2.38 -3.33 12.15
CA ASP A 158 -1.25 -2.67 12.78
C ASP A 158 -1.46 -1.15 12.78
N THR A 159 -1.74 -0.55 11.61
CA THR A 159 -2.13 0.86 11.48
C THR A 159 -3.30 1.23 12.39
N LEU A 160 -4.33 0.38 12.49
CA LEU A 160 -5.45 0.65 13.39
C LEU A 160 -5.05 0.64 14.88
N SER A 161 -4.11 -0.22 15.27
CA SER A 161 -3.61 -0.31 16.65
C SER A 161 -2.78 0.93 16.99
N TYR A 162 -1.93 1.37 16.04
CA TYR A 162 -1.20 2.62 16.13
C TYR A 162 -2.14 3.84 16.31
N LEU A 163 -3.18 3.97 15.49
CA LEU A 163 -4.16 5.08 15.59
C LEU A 163 -4.93 5.11 16.92
N LYS A 164 -5.06 3.96 17.58
CA LYS A 164 -5.67 3.87 18.92
C LYS A 164 -4.71 4.19 20.05
N GLY A 165 -3.40 4.23 19.76
CA GLY A 165 -2.36 4.37 20.77
C GLY A 165 -2.18 3.10 21.61
N ASP A 166 -2.41 1.93 21.02
CA ASP A 166 -2.28 0.62 21.69
C ASP A 166 -0.82 0.06 21.67
N ASP A 167 0.18 0.90 21.39
CA ASP A 167 1.62 0.55 21.31
C ASP A 167 2.29 0.19 22.65
#